data_AF-A0AA48H516-F1
#
_entry.id   AF-A0AA48H516-F1
#
_cell.length_a   1.000
_cell.length_b   1.000
_cell.length_c   1.000
_cell.angle_alpha   90.00
_cell.angle_beta   90.00
_cell.angle_gamma   90.00
#
_symmetry.space_group_name_H-M   'P 1'
#
loop_
_entity.id
_entity.type
_entity.pdbx_description
1 polymer ?
#
loop_
_entity_poly.entity_id
_entity_poly.type
_entity_poly.pdbx_seq_one_letter_code
_entity_poly.pdbx_strand_id
1 'polypeptide(L)'
;MAEACKANTRYADGPPRAKGAQMSAASLPPLIASLYVASGAAVGGLARYHIGRGINYTFVQGSSFPWATLVINVAGSLLMGVLLGWLARSSGAPQFKESMQLLIGVGLLGGFTTFSAFSAEMVTMIYRGQMLASVLYGSASVIAGMLAFVIALIAVQGLQ
;
A
#
# COMPACT_ATOMS: atom_id res chain seq x y z
N MET A 1 64.72 24.62 16.43
CA MET A 1 63.67 25.03 15.46
C MET A 1 63.85 24.29 14.12
N ALA A 2 63.68 22.96 14.09
CA ALA A 2 63.74 22.20 12.84
C ALA A 2 62.96 20.86 12.89
N GLU A 3 61.97 20.71 13.79
CA GLU A 3 61.26 19.43 13.98
C GLU A 3 59.74 19.59 14.08
N ALA A 4 59.20 20.71 13.55
CA ALA A 4 57.75 20.97 13.47
C ALA A 4 57.23 21.01 12.02
N CYS A 5 58.06 20.70 11.02
CA CYS A 5 57.72 20.81 9.59
C CYS A 5 57.68 19.44 8.87
N LYS A 6 57.17 18.39 9.53
CA LYS A 6 57.03 17.05 8.90
C LYS A 6 55.84 16.21 9.39
N ALA A 7 54.79 16.86 9.91
CA ALA A 7 53.60 16.16 10.41
C ALA A 7 52.29 16.56 9.70
N ASN A 8 52.35 17.17 8.50
CA ASN A 8 51.15 17.72 7.83
C ASN A 8 50.91 17.21 6.39
N THR A 9 51.12 15.92 6.13
CA THR A 9 50.72 15.30 4.84
C THR A 9 49.99 13.97 4.96
N ARG A 10 49.65 13.50 6.17
CA ARG A 10 48.81 12.29 6.38
C ARG A 10 47.32 12.59 6.56
N TYR A 11 46.85 13.77 6.15
CA TYR A 11 45.42 14.15 6.18
C TYR A 11 44.93 14.65 4.82
N ALA A 12 45.59 14.25 3.72
CA ALA A 12 45.16 14.53 2.36
C ALA A 12 44.37 13.38 1.72
N ASP A 13 44.30 12.22 2.38
CA ASP A 13 43.46 11.12 1.98
C ASP A 13 42.21 11.13 2.86
N GLY A 14 41.18 11.86 2.42
CA GLY A 14 39.86 11.76 3.01
C GLY A 14 39.41 10.29 3.09
N PRO A 15 38.44 9.96 3.97
CA PRO A 15 37.95 8.59 4.10
C PRO A 15 37.63 8.04 2.70
N PRO A 16 37.99 6.77 2.40
CA PRO A 16 37.74 6.20 1.09
C PRO A 16 36.27 6.46 0.76
N ARG A 17 36.02 7.29 -0.26
CA ARG A 17 34.67 7.49 -0.79
C ARG A 17 34.16 6.10 -1.06
N ALA A 18 33.21 5.63 -0.25
CA ALA A 18 32.43 4.45 -0.53
C ALA A 18 31.68 4.75 -1.83
N LYS A 19 32.35 4.52 -2.95
CA LYS A 19 31.81 4.57 -4.29
C LYS A 19 30.66 3.58 -4.30
N GLY A 20 29.42 4.08 -4.22
CA GLY A 20 28.23 3.50 -4.83
C GLY A 20 28.15 1.97 -4.90
N ALA A 21 28.57 1.27 -3.84
CA ALA A 21 28.69 -0.18 -3.80
C ALA A 21 27.82 -0.66 -2.64
N GLN A 22 26.50 -0.52 -2.82
CA GLN A 22 25.42 -1.33 -2.21
C GLN A 22 24.06 -0.61 -2.38
N MET A 23 23.71 -0.25 -3.61
CA MET A 23 22.30 0.06 -3.98
C MET A 23 21.81 -0.82 -5.14
N SER A 24 22.59 -1.80 -5.60
CA SER A 24 22.28 -2.55 -6.83
C SER A 24 22.70 -4.02 -6.71
N ALA A 25 21.90 -4.81 -6.00
CA ALA A 25 21.99 -6.27 -6.08
C ALA A 25 20.63 -6.98 -6.18
N ALA A 26 19.51 -6.30 -5.89
CA ALA A 26 18.19 -6.93 -5.93
C ALA A 26 17.06 -5.90 -6.05
N SER A 27 17.12 -5.00 -7.04
CA SER A 27 15.99 -4.14 -7.39
C SER A 27 15.64 -4.34 -8.85
N LEU A 28 14.36 -4.56 -9.15
CA LEU A 28 13.90 -4.69 -10.53
C LEU A 28 14.21 -3.42 -11.33
N PRO A 29 14.51 -3.52 -12.63
CA PRO A 29 14.61 -2.35 -13.50
C PRO A 29 13.33 -1.50 -13.42
N PRO A 30 13.42 -0.16 -13.37
CA PRO A 30 12.25 0.71 -13.18
C PRO A 30 11.12 0.49 -14.20
N LEU A 31 11.48 0.17 -15.45
CA LEU A 31 10.53 -0.18 -16.50
C LEU A 31 9.75 -1.45 -16.17
N ILE A 32 10.43 -2.50 -15.70
CA ILE A 32 9.80 -3.77 -15.32
C ILE A 32 8.92 -3.58 -14.09
N ALA A 33 9.38 -2.82 -13.09
CA ALA A 33 8.60 -2.46 -11.92
C ALA A 33 7.29 -1.74 -12.31
N SER A 34 7.37 -0.79 -13.25
CA SER A 34 6.22 -0.06 -13.76
C SER A 34 5.20 -0.97 -14.44
N LEU A 35 5.65 -2.00 -15.18
CA LEU A 35 4.76 -2.99 -15.81
C LEU A 35 4.01 -3.84 -14.79
N TYR A 36 4.66 -4.24 -13.70
CA TYR A 36 3.97 -4.95 -12.60
C TYR A 36 2.90 -4.08 -11.96
N VAL A 37 3.22 -2.82 -11.65
CA VAL A 37 2.25 -1.89 -11.06
C VAL A 37 1.09 -1.63 -12.02
N ALA A 38 1.37 -1.35 -13.30
CA ALA A 38 0.35 -1.03 -14.29
C ALA A 38 -0.60 -2.21 -14.55
N SER A 39 -0.07 -3.42 -14.70
CA SER A 39 -0.88 -4.63 -14.91
C SER A 39 -1.76 -4.94 -13.70
N GLY A 40 -1.20 -4.87 -12.48
CA GLY A 40 -1.95 -5.01 -11.25
C GLY A 40 -3.05 -3.96 -11.12
N ALA A 41 -2.71 -2.68 -11.31
CA ALA A 41 -3.65 -1.56 -11.16
C ALA A 41 -4.81 -1.62 -12.16
N ALA A 42 -4.57 -2.06 -13.39
CA ALA A 42 -5.63 -2.27 -14.38
C ALA A 42 -6.65 -3.31 -13.88
N VAL A 43 -6.17 -4.47 -13.40
CA VAL A 43 -7.03 -5.53 -12.86
C VAL A 43 -7.74 -5.05 -11.59
N GLY A 44 -7.04 -4.40 -10.66
CA GLY A 44 -7.60 -3.87 -9.43
C GLY A 44 -8.70 -2.83 -9.67
N GLY A 45 -8.47 -1.90 -10.60
CA GLY A 45 -9.44 -0.88 -10.99
C GLY A 45 -10.71 -1.46 -11.61
N LEU A 46 -10.56 -2.47 -12.49
CA LEU A 46 -11.70 -3.19 -13.06
C LEU A 46 -12.47 -3.99 -12.00
N ALA A 47 -11.77 -4.68 -11.11
CA ALA A 47 -12.38 -5.41 -10.00
C ALA A 47 -13.19 -4.46 -9.10
N ARG A 48 -12.62 -3.31 -8.73
CA ARG A 48 -13.32 -2.26 -7.99
C ARG A 48 -14.59 -1.80 -8.70
N TYR A 49 -14.50 -1.53 -10.00
CA TYR A 49 -15.64 -1.07 -10.79
C TYR A 49 -16.77 -2.11 -10.80
N HIS A 50 -16.46 -3.38 -11.11
CA HIS A 50 -17.49 -4.43 -11.22
C HIS A 50 -18.07 -4.83 -9.87
N ILE A 51 -17.22 -4.99 -8.83
CA ILE A 51 -17.69 -5.32 -7.48
C ILE A 51 -18.52 -4.18 -6.92
N GLY A 52 -18.08 -2.93 -7.07
CA GLY A 52 -18.85 -1.77 -6.62
C GLY A 52 -20.22 -1.68 -7.28
N ARG A 53 -20.31 -1.96 -8.60
CA ARG A 53 -21.59 -2.06 -9.31
C ARG A 53 -22.47 -3.20 -8.79
N GLY A 54 -21.89 -4.38 -8.55
CA GLY A 54 -22.60 -5.53 -8.01
C GLY A 54 -23.19 -5.25 -6.63
N ILE A 55 -22.40 -4.69 -5.71
CA ILE A 55 -22.85 -4.34 -4.36
C ILE A 55 -24.03 -3.36 -4.42
N ASN A 56 -23.90 -2.29 -5.21
CA ASN A 56 -24.93 -1.28 -5.34
C ASN A 56 -26.23 -1.84 -5.94
N TYR A 57 -26.14 -2.79 -6.87
CA TYR A 57 -27.30 -3.41 -7.50
C TYR A 57 -28.04 -4.39 -6.56
N THR A 58 -27.29 -5.20 -5.79
CA THR A 58 -27.84 -6.32 -5.01
C THR A 58 -28.26 -5.96 -3.60
N PHE A 59 -27.50 -5.12 -2.89
CA PHE A 59 -27.66 -4.95 -1.44
C PHE A 59 -28.16 -3.57 -1.00
N VAL A 60 -28.18 -2.58 -1.90
CA VAL A 60 -28.22 -1.16 -1.50
C VAL A 60 -29.29 -0.36 -2.26
N GLN A 61 -30.26 -1.01 -2.90
CA GLN A 61 -31.34 -0.28 -3.58
C GLN A 61 -32.08 0.63 -2.59
N GLY A 62 -31.94 1.95 -2.76
CA GLY A 62 -32.56 2.97 -1.91
C GLY A 62 -31.77 3.39 -0.66
N SER A 63 -30.61 2.79 -0.36
CA SER A 63 -29.76 3.24 0.74
C SER A 63 -28.86 4.41 0.30
N SER A 64 -28.84 5.48 1.10
CA SER A 64 -27.98 6.65 0.89
C SER A 64 -26.53 6.43 1.33
N PHE A 65 -26.24 5.30 1.97
CA PHE A 65 -24.92 4.98 2.51
C PHE A 65 -24.02 4.26 1.48
N PRO A 66 -22.73 4.66 1.34
CA PRO A 66 -21.79 4.16 0.34
C PRO A 66 -21.15 2.82 0.76
N TRP A 67 -21.96 1.78 0.83
CA TRP A 67 -21.51 0.43 1.21
C TRP A 67 -20.45 -0.13 0.27
N ALA A 68 -20.57 0.13 -1.04
CA ALA A 68 -19.62 -0.37 -2.03
C ALA A 68 -18.18 0.06 -1.70
N THR A 69 -17.96 1.36 -1.47
CA THR A 69 -16.63 1.92 -1.17
C THR A 69 -16.09 1.44 0.18
N LEU A 70 -16.96 1.35 1.20
CA LEU A 70 -16.58 0.78 2.50
C LEU A 70 -16.06 -0.66 2.34
N VAL A 71 -16.83 -1.52 1.67
CA VAL A 71 -16.53 -2.95 1.55
C VAL A 71 -15.26 -3.19 0.76
N ILE A 72 -15.07 -2.54 -0.40
CA ILE A 72 -13.84 -2.71 -1.20
C ILE A 72 -12.61 -2.23 -0.44
N ASN A 73 -12.70 -1.15 0.32
CA ASN A 73 -11.56 -0.60 1.06
C ASN A 73 -11.18 -1.53 2.22
N VAL A 74 -12.17 -1.98 3.01
CA VAL A 74 -11.92 -2.92 4.12
C VAL A 74 -11.40 -4.27 3.61
N ALA A 75 -11.99 -4.82 2.54
CA ALA A 75 -11.52 -6.05 1.93
C ALA A 75 -10.10 -5.89 1.37
N GLY A 76 -9.80 -4.76 0.73
CA GLY A 76 -8.46 -4.47 0.22
C GLY A 76 -7.42 -4.35 1.33
N SER A 77 -7.76 -3.69 2.44
CA SER A 77 -6.90 -3.63 3.63
C SER A 77 -6.64 -5.00 4.24
N LEU A 78 -7.67 -5.85 4.32
CA LEU A 78 -7.54 -7.25 4.76
C LEU A 78 -6.55 -8.03 3.87
N LEU A 79 -6.76 -7.99 2.56
CA LEU A 79 -5.90 -8.67 1.58
C LEU A 79 -4.46 -8.14 1.62
N MET A 80 -4.27 -6.85 1.85
CA MET A 80 -2.94 -6.25 2.00
C MET A 80 -2.23 -6.78 3.26
N GLY A 81 -2.96 -6.93 4.37
CA GLY A 81 -2.44 -7.57 5.58
C GLY A 81 -2.03 -9.02 5.35
N VAL A 82 -2.85 -9.79 4.62
CA VAL A 82 -2.51 -11.17 4.21
C VAL A 82 -1.23 -11.21 3.37
N LEU A 83 -1.13 -10.34 2.35
CA LEU A 83 0.01 -10.28 1.46
C LEU A 83 1.31 -9.99 2.23
N LEU A 84 1.30 -8.97 3.08
CA LEU A 84 2.50 -8.60 3.84
C LEU A 84 2.85 -9.64 4.90
N GLY A 85 1.87 -10.25 5.56
CA GLY A 85 2.10 -11.36 6.49
C GLY A 85 2.72 -12.57 5.81
N TRP A 86 2.24 -12.91 4.62
CA TRP A 86 2.76 -14.04 3.84
C TRP A 86 4.18 -13.78 3.32
N LEU A 87 4.43 -12.58 2.79
CA LEU A 87 5.77 -12.20 2.32
C LEU A 87 6.82 -12.12 3.43
N ALA A 88 6.40 -11.73 4.64
CA ALA A 88 7.26 -11.72 5.82
C ALA A 88 7.73 -13.13 6.18
N ARG A 89 6.86 -14.15 6.02
CA ARG A 89 7.16 -15.56 6.31
C ARG A 89 7.87 -16.29 5.19
N SER A 90 7.69 -15.84 3.95
CA SER A 90 8.26 -16.52 2.79
C SER A 90 9.78 -16.49 2.81
N SER A 91 10.45 -17.63 2.62
CA SER A 91 11.90 -17.71 2.40
C SER A 91 12.32 -17.40 0.95
N GLY A 92 11.38 -16.90 0.13
CA GLY A 92 11.62 -16.60 -1.28
C GLY A 92 12.69 -15.53 -1.52
N ALA A 93 13.28 -15.56 -2.71
CA ALA A 93 14.31 -14.60 -3.12
C ALA A 93 13.80 -13.14 -3.01
N PRO A 94 14.67 -12.18 -2.65
CA PRO A 94 14.27 -10.77 -2.48
C PRO A 94 13.54 -10.18 -3.70
N GLN A 95 14.01 -10.51 -4.90
CA GLN A 95 13.42 -10.05 -6.16
C GLN A 95 11.98 -10.55 -6.35
N PHE A 96 11.68 -11.79 -5.94
CA PHE A 96 10.33 -12.32 -6.01
C PHE A 96 9.39 -11.58 -5.06
N LYS A 97 9.85 -11.28 -3.84
CA LYS A 97 9.06 -10.52 -2.87
C LYS A 97 8.75 -9.11 -3.39
N GLU A 98 9.74 -8.45 -3.98
CA GLU A 98 9.59 -7.14 -4.61
C GLU A 98 8.55 -7.18 -5.74
N SER A 99 8.65 -8.15 -6.67
CA SER A 99 7.66 -8.32 -7.75
C SER A 99 6.23 -8.49 -7.23
N MET A 100 6.04 -9.27 -6.16
CA MET A 100 4.72 -9.48 -5.55
C MET A 100 4.18 -8.23 -4.85
N GLN A 101 5.05 -7.47 -4.18
CA GLN A 101 4.66 -6.18 -3.58
C GLN A 101 4.23 -5.18 -4.63
N LEU A 102 4.94 -5.10 -5.76
CA LEU A 102 4.60 -4.18 -6.85
C LEU A 102 3.34 -4.61 -7.60
N LEU A 103 3.22 -5.89 -7.97
CA LEU A 103 2.09 -6.39 -8.73
C LEU A 103 0.81 -6.42 -7.90
N ILE A 104 0.85 -7.03 -6.72
CA ILE A 104 -0.35 -7.28 -5.90
C ILE A 104 -0.58 -6.12 -4.94
N GLY A 105 0.44 -5.70 -4.20
CA GLY A 105 0.29 -4.66 -3.19
C GLY A 105 0.02 -3.28 -3.79
N VAL A 106 1.00 -2.75 -4.54
CA VAL A 106 0.93 -1.42 -5.13
C VAL A 106 -0.04 -1.40 -6.32
N GLY A 107 0.06 -2.39 -7.22
CA GLY A 107 -0.76 -2.49 -8.41
C GLY A 107 -2.21 -2.86 -8.07
N LEU A 108 -2.47 -4.16 -7.85
CA LEU A 108 -3.83 -4.69 -7.73
C LEU A 108 -4.60 -4.09 -6.55
N LEU A 109 -4.06 -4.17 -5.33
CA LEU A 109 -4.75 -3.68 -4.13
C LEU A 109 -4.81 -2.15 -4.11
N GLY A 110 -3.79 -1.46 -4.64
CA GLY A 110 -3.81 -0.01 -4.84
C GLY A 110 -4.88 0.45 -5.84
N GLY A 111 -5.10 -0.28 -6.95
CA GLY A 111 -6.18 0.00 -7.90
C GLY A 111 -7.57 -0.42 -7.41
N PHE A 112 -7.63 -1.48 -6.58
CA PHE A 112 -8.85 -2.03 -6.02
C PHE A 112 -9.45 -1.17 -4.89
N THR A 113 -8.59 -0.52 -4.09
CA THR A 113 -9.01 0.41 -3.04
C THR A 113 -9.08 1.84 -3.56
N THR A 114 -9.80 2.73 -2.87
CA THR A 114 -9.92 4.13 -3.28
C THR A 114 -10.17 5.08 -2.11
N PHE A 115 -9.27 6.05 -1.95
CA PHE A 115 -9.46 7.16 -1.03
C PHE A 115 -10.23 8.33 -1.67
N SER A 116 -10.11 8.50 -2.99
CA SER A 116 -10.77 9.59 -3.72
C SER A 116 -12.29 9.45 -3.73
N ALA A 117 -12.83 8.24 -3.97
CA ALA A 117 -14.27 8.02 -3.90
C ALA A 117 -14.81 8.20 -2.47
N PHE A 118 -14.09 7.65 -1.48
CA PHE A 118 -14.39 7.83 -0.05
C PHE A 118 -14.52 9.31 0.33
N SER A 119 -13.56 10.14 -0.10
CA SER A 119 -13.56 11.58 0.19
C SER A 119 -14.75 12.29 -0.46
N ALA A 120 -15.05 11.97 -1.72
CA ALA A 120 -16.19 12.55 -2.44
C ALA A 120 -17.52 12.18 -1.78
N GLU A 121 -17.68 10.95 -1.30
CA GLU A 121 -18.88 10.49 -0.59
C GLU A 121 -19.06 11.19 0.75
N MET A 122 -17.98 11.32 1.54
CA MET A 122 -18.01 12.08 2.79
C MET A 122 -18.46 13.52 2.58
N VAL A 123 -17.87 14.21 1.60
CA VAL A 123 -18.22 15.60 1.25
C VAL A 123 -19.66 15.70 0.75
N THR A 124 -20.11 14.72 -0.05
CA THR A 124 -21.49 14.65 -0.54
C THR A 124 -22.50 14.52 0.62
N MET A 125 -22.20 13.70 1.63
CA MET A 125 -23.06 13.59 2.83
C MET A 125 -23.12 14.91 3.59
N ILE A 126 -22.00 15.62 3.73
CA ILE A 126 -21.96 16.93 4.39
C ILE A 126 -22.85 17.93 3.65
N TYR A 127 -22.75 18.01 2.32
CA TYR A 127 -23.61 18.88 1.51
C TYR A 127 -25.09 18.51 1.57
N ARG A 128 -25.42 17.25 1.88
CA ARG A 128 -26.80 16.80 2.13
C ARG A 128 -27.28 17.05 3.57
N GLY A 129 -26.48 17.72 4.40
CA GLY A 129 -26.79 17.97 5.81
C GLY A 129 -26.62 16.74 6.72
N GLN A 130 -26.05 15.64 6.21
CA GLN A 130 -25.92 14.36 6.90
C GLN A 130 -24.57 14.27 7.66
N MET A 131 -24.29 15.25 8.52
CA MET A 131 -22.99 15.36 9.20
C MET A 131 -22.66 14.12 10.04
N LEU A 132 -23.62 13.65 10.84
CA LEU A 132 -23.43 12.45 11.68
C LEU A 132 -23.11 11.21 10.84
N ALA A 133 -23.82 11.01 9.73
CA ALA A 133 -23.56 9.88 8.83
C ALA A 133 -22.18 9.96 8.18
N SER A 134 -21.73 11.17 7.80
CA SER A 134 -20.40 11.40 7.24
C SER A 134 -19.29 11.05 8.23
N VAL A 135 -19.42 11.48 9.50
CA VAL A 135 -18.46 11.16 10.57
C VAL A 135 -18.44 9.66 10.87
N LEU A 136 -19.61 9.02 10.95
CA LEU A 136 -19.70 7.57 11.15
C LEU A 136 -19.09 6.80 9.98
N TYR A 137 -19.38 7.21 8.73
CA TYR A 137 -18.77 6.60 7.55
C TYR A 137 -17.25 6.75 7.53
N GLY A 138 -16.75 7.96 7.82
CA GLY A 138 -15.32 8.27 7.90
C GLY A 138 -14.60 7.42 8.93
N SER A 139 -15.08 7.44 10.17
CA SER A 139 -14.51 6.67 11.28
C SER A 139 -14.60 5.16 11.04
N ALA A 140 -15.75 4.65 10.60
CA ALA A 140 -15.92 3.23 10.29
C ALA A 140 -14.96 2.77 9.19
N SER A 141 -14.78 3.56 8.12
CA SER A 141 -13.88 3.20 7.01
C SER A 141 -12.42 3.07 7.46
N VAL A 142 -11.94 4.03 8.26
CA VAL A 142 -10.56 4.03 8.75
C VAL A 142 -10.35 2.93 9.79
N ILE A 143 -11.22 2.83 10.78
CA ILE A 143 -11.09 1.87 11.89
C ILE A 143 -11.23 0.45 11.34
N ALA A 144 -12.27 0.17 10.56
CA ALA A 144 -12.49 -1.18 10.01
C ALA A 144 -11.34 -1.59 9.07
N GLY A 145 -10.85 -0.68 8.21
CA GLY A 145 -9.70 -0.95 7.35
C GLY A 145 -8.44 -1.29 8.14
N MET A 146 -8.13 -0.49 9.17
CA MET A 146 -6.97 -0.71 10.04
C MET A 146 -7.07 -2.03 10.81
N LEU A 147 -8.23 -2.30 11.42
CA LEU A 147 -8.47 -3.56 12.12
C LEU A 147 -8.36 -4.76 11.18
N ALA A 148 -8.97 -4.69 10.00
CA ALA A 148 -8.93 -5.77 9.02
C ALA A 148 -7.49 -6.09 8.58
N PHE A 149 -6.67 -5.06 8.33
CA PHE A 149 -5.26 -5.22 8.03
C PHE A 149 -4.50 -5.90 9.19
N VAL A 150 -4.65 -5.40 10.41
CA VAL A 150 -3.93 -5.92 11.59
C VAL A 150 -4.35 -7.36 11.89
N ILE A 151 -5.65 -7.66 11.87
CA ILE A 151 -6.17 -9.01 12.08
C ILE A 151 -5.58 -9.97 11.05
N ALA A 152 -5.59 -9.60 9.77
CA ALA A 152 -5.03 -10.43 8.72
C ALA A 152 -3.52 -10.66 8.87
N LEU A 153 -2.78 -9.60 9.19
CA LEU A 153 -1.34 -9.67 9.40
C LEU A 153 -0.99 -10.63 10.55
N ILE A 154 -1.65 -10.46 11.70
CA ILE A 154 -1.46 -11.30 12.88
C ILE A 154 -1.90 -12.74 12.59
N ALA A 155 -3.04 -12.95 11.96
CA ALA A 155 -3.55 -14.29 11.63
C ALA A 155 -2.56 -15.06 10.76
N VAL A 156 -2.00 -14.41 9.73
CA VAL A 156 -1.02 -15.04 8.84
C VAL A 156 0.31 -15.30 9.57
N GLN A 157 0.75 -14.39 10.45
CA GLN A 157 1.99 -14.57 11.21
C GLN A 157 1.85 -15.62 12.34
N GLY A 158 0.68 -15.73 12.97
CA GLY A 158 0.41 -16.60 14.11
C GLY A 158 0.14 -18.08 13.79
N LEU A 159 -0.02 -18.44 12.51
CA LEU A 159 -0.09 -19.84 12.06
C LEU A 159 1.29 -20.50 12.20
N GLN A 160 1.64 -21.00 13.39
CA GLN A 160 2.86 -21.77 13.68
C GLN A 160 2.54 -23.25 13.83
#